data_AF-A0AAW2RJS4-F1
#
_entry.id   AF-A0AAW2RJS4-F1
#
_cell.length_a   1.000
_cell.length_b   1.000
_cell.length_c   1.000
_cell.angle_alpha   90.00
_cell.angle_beta   90.00
_cell.angle_gamma   90.00
#
_symmetry.space_group_name_H-M   'P 1'
#
loop_
_entity.id
_entity.type
_entity.pdbx_description
1 polymer ?
#
loop_
_entity_poly.entity_id
_entity_poly.type
_entity_poly.pdbx_seq_one_letter_code
_entity_poly.pdbx_strand_id
1 'polypeptide(L)'
;MNRKQRVKERREKRREEISLLRTIPYSDHERWWTSDTVAVVTGANRGIGFEIAHQLAFHGLTVILTSRVTGVGEEAANVLREGGLSVVFHQLDIVDPSSIEAFS
;
A
#
# COMPACT_ATOMS: atom_id res chain seq x y z
N MET A 1 -7.88 -29.68 24.53
CA MET A 1 -7.07 -28.82 23.63
C MET A 1 -6.53 -27.61 24.40
N ASN A 2 -5.22 -27.35 24.36
CA ASN A 2 -4.57 -26.27 25.14
C ASN A 2 -5.00 -24.88 24.62
N ARG A 3 -5.22 -23.91 25.53
CA ARG A 3 -5.53 -22.50 25.21
C ARG A 3 -4.55 -21.89 24.21
N LYS A 4 -3.25 -22.20 24.32
CA LYS A 4 -2.22 -21.72 23.39
C LYS A 4 -2.46 -22.21 21.95
N GLN A 5 -2.82 -23.49 21.80
CA GLN A 5 -3.09 -24.12 20.51
C GLN A 5 -4.30 -23.47 19.82
N ARG A 6 -5.39 -23.25 20.58
CA ARG A 6 -6.61 -22.60 20.06
C ARG A 6 -6.37 -21.18 19.55
N VAL A 7 -5.51 -20.40 20.20
CA VAL A 7 -5.17 -19.04 19.77
C VAL A 7 -4.34 -19.07 18.48
N LYS A 8 -3.38 -19.99 18.38
CA LYS A 8 -2.56 -20.17 17.18
C LYS A 8 -3.42 -20.54 15.97
N GLU A 9 -4.27 -21.56 16.10
CA GLU A 9 -5.18 -22.01 15.03
C GLU A 9 -6.12 -20.90 14.55
N ARG A 10 -6.69 -20.12 15.48
CA ARG A 10 -7.54 -18.96 15.12
C ARG A 10 -6.79 -17.90 14.33
N ARG A 11 -5.52 -17.64 14.68
CA ARG A 11 -4.68 -16.66 13.97
C ARG A 11 -4.28 -17.16 12.58
N GLU A 12 -3.98 -18.45 12.44
CA GLU A 12 -3.67 -19.07 11.14
C GLU A 12 -4.90 -19.04 10.23
N LYS A 13 -6.06 -19.51 10.72
CA LYS A 13 -7.31 -19.46 9.97
C LYS A 13 -7.68 -18.04 9.51
N ARG A 14 -7.53 -17.04 10.39
CA ARG A 14 -7.80 -15.64 10.03
C ARG A 14 -6.83 -15.11 8.98
N ARG A 15 -5.56 -15.56 9.01
CA ARG A 15 -4.54 -15.16 8.03
C ARG A 15 -4.83 -15.76 6.66
N GLU A 16 -5.21 -17.03 6.59
CA GLU A 16 -5.63 -17.70 5.36
C GLU A 16 -6.86 -17.03 4.76
N GLU A 17 -7.87 -16.74 5.58
CA GLU A 17 -9.07 -16.02 5.17
C GLU A 17 -8.74 -14.63 4.60
N ILE A 18 -7.92 -13.84 5.30
CA ILE A 18 -7.47 -12.53 4.81
C ILE A 18 -6.67 -12.67 3.50
N SER A 19 -5.81 -13.68 3.40
CA SER A 19 -5.05 -13.94 2.18
C SER A 19 -5.96 -14.25 1.00
N LEU A 20 -7.03 -15.03 1.21
CA LEU A 20 -8.01 -15.34 0.17
C LEU A 20 -8.82 -14.10 -0.22
N LEU A 21 -9.25 -13.29 0.76
CA LEU A 21 -10.00 -12.07 0.46
C LEU A 21 -9.20 -11.06 -0.35
N ARG A 22 -7.87 -11.02 -0.19
CA ARG A 22 -6.97 -10.13 -0.95
C ARG A 22 -6.77 -10.55 -2.41
N THR A 23 -7.06 -11.80 -2.78
CA THR A 23 -6.92 -12.25 -4.18
C THR A 23 -8.20 -12.05 -4.98
N ILE A 24 -9.31 -11.69 -4.34
CA ILE A 24 -10.59 -11.46 -5.02
C ILE A 24 -10.52 -10.08 -5.70
N PRO A 25 -10.53 -10.01 -7.04
CA PRO A 25 -10.55 -8.73 -7.73
C PRO A 25 -11.90 -8.02 -7.49
N TYR A 26 -11.86 -6.71 -7.32
CA TYR A 26 -13.07 -5.89 -7.38
C TYR A 26 -13.70 -6.04 -8.77
N SER A 27 -15.00 -6.32 -8.82
CA SER A 27 -15.70 -6.40 -10.10
C SER A 27 -15.72 -5.03 -10.78
N ASP A 28 -15.73 -5.00 -12.10
CA ASP A 28 -15.62 -3.76 -12.90
C ASP A 28 -16.67 -2.69 -12.56
N HIS A 29 -17.84 -3.11 -12.10
CA HIS A 29 -18.94 -2.21 -11.74
C HIS A 29 -18.87 -1.72 -10.29
N GLU A 30 -17.97 -2.26 -9.46
CA GLU A 30 -17.83 -1.91 -8.03
C GLU A 30 -16.60 -1.04 -7.74
N ARG A 31 -15.68 -0.87 -8.69
CA ARG A 31 -14.48 -0.05 -8.52
C ARG A 31 -14.74 1.41 -8.90
N TRP A 32 -14.29 2.33 -8.03
CA TRP A 32 -14.40 3.77 -8.22
C TRP A 32 -13.25 4.36 -9.05
N TRP A 33 -12.22 3.57 -9.35
CA TRP A 33 -11.01 3.98 -10.07
C TRP A 33 -10.94 3.36 -11.46
N THR A 34 -10.08 3.95 -12.28
CA THR A 34 -9.68 3.48 -13.61
C THR A 34 -8.18 3.21 -13.66
N SER A 35 -7.68 2.71 -14.79
CA SER A 35 -6.23 2.55 -15.03
C SER A 35 -5.45 3.86 -14.99
N ASP A 36 -6.12 4.99 -15.25
CA ASP A 36 -5.51 6.32 -15.28
C ASP A 36 -5.58 7.02 -13.92
N THR A 37 -6.19 6.36 -12.92
CA THR A 37 -6.32 6.94 -11.58
C THR A 37 -4.99 6.86 -10.84
N VAL A 38 -4.53 8.02 -10.37
CA VAL A 38 -3.34 8.15 -9.54
C VAL A 38 -3.74 8.28 -8.08
N ALA A 39 -3.19 7.44 -7.22
CA ALA A 39 -3.39 7.51 -5.77
C ALA A 39 -2.13 8.02 -5.06
N VAL A 40 -2.24 9.13 -4.36
CA VAL A 40 -1.19 9.63 -3.47
C VAL A 40 -1.40 9.03 -2.09
N VAL A 41 -0.40 8.30 -1.57
CA VAL A 41 -0.47 7.71 -0.24
C VAL A 41 0.60 8.35 0.64
N THR A 42 0.16 9.13 1.63
CA THR A 42 1.04 9.79 2.58
C THR A 42 1.51 8.84 3.68
N GLY A 43 2.77 8.99 4.12
CA GLY A 43 3.36 8.12 5.15
C GLY A 43 3.46 6.65 4.72
N ALA A 44 3.65 6.42 3.42
CA ALA A 44 3.54 5.11 2.80
C ALA A 44 4.84 4.30 2.80
N ASN A 45 5.89 4.77 3.48
CA ASN A 45 7.14 4.05 3.58
C ASN A 45 7.11 2.83 4.53
N ARG A 46 6.06 2.65 5.33
CA ARG A 46 5.91 1.50 6.25
C ARG A 46 4.47 1.31 6.74
N GLY A 47 4.23 0.18 7.40
CA GLY A 47 3.00 -0.07 8.15
C GLY A 47 1.75 -0.04 7.27
N ILE A 48 0.71 0.64 7.75
CA ILE A 48 -0.59 0.70 7.07
C ILE A 48 -0.48 1.44 5.73
N GLY A 49 0.24 2.57 5.67
CA GLY A 49 0.40 3.32 4.43
C GLY A 49 1.09 2.50 3.33
N PHE A 50 2.09 1.69 3.71
CA PHE A 50 2.76 0.79 2.77
C PHE A 50 1.83 -0.29 2.22
N GLU A 51 1.05 -0.95 3.08
CA GLU A 51 0.06 -1.94 2.64
C GLU A 51 -1.02 -1.32 1.76
N ILE A 52 -1.48 -0.09 2.08
CA ILE A 52 -2.44 0.63 1.22
C ILE A 52 -1.82 0.89 -0.15
N ALA A 53 -0.58 1.39 -0.22
CA ALA A 53 0.13 1.60 -1.48
C ALA A 53 0.27 0.30 -2.28
N HIS A 54 0.64 -0.80 -1.62
CA HIS A 54 0.72 -2.13 -2.24
C HIS A 54 -0.63 -2.57 -2.82
N GLN A 55 -1.71 -2.53 -2.04
CA GLN A 55 -3.03 -2.98 -2.48
C GLN A 55 -3.58 -2.13 -3.63
N LEU A 56 -3.45 -0.80 -3.55
CA LEU A 56 -3.89 0.08 -4.64
C LEU A 56 -3.13 -0.21 -5.94
N ALA A 57 -1.81 -0.36 -5.86
CA ALA A 57 -1.01 -0.68 -7.05
C ALA A 57 -1.29 -2.09 -7.58
N PHE A 58 -1.51 -3.07 -6.69
CA PHE A 58 -1.93 -4.43 -7.05
C PHE A 58 -3.27 -4.46 -7.79
N HIS A 59 -4.18 -3.55 -7.44
CA HIS A 59 -5.46 -3.37 -8.12
C HIS A 59 -5.40 -2.46 -9.36
N GLY A 60 -4.19 -2.12 -9.83
CA GLY A 60 -3.94 -1.49 -11.12
C GLY A 60 -3.91 0.04 -11.13
N LEU A 61 -3.92 0.69 -9.96
CA LEU A 61 -3.70 2.13 -9.88
C LEU A 61 -2.19 2.46 -10.01
N THR A 62 -1.88 3.63 -10.53
CA THR A 62 -0.55 4.23 -10.32
C THR A 62 -0.52 4.84 -8.93
N VAL A 63 0.46 4.46 -8.11
CA VAL A 63 0.59 4.95 -6.74
C VAL A 63 1.78 5.88 -6.62
N ILE A 64 1.56 7.07 -6.06
CA ILE A 64 2.61 7.94 -5.56
C ILE A 64 2.80 7.65 -4.07
N LEU A 65 3.85 6.90 -3.77
CA LEU A 65 4.28 6.59 -2.41
C LEU A 65 5.05 7.79 -1.87
N THR A 66 4.60 8.36 -0.74
CA THR A 66 5.31 9.51 -0.15
C THR A 66 5.89 9.21 1.22
N SER A 67 6.98 9.92 1.52
CA SER A 67 7.61 9.90 2.83
C SER A 67 8.48 11.14 3.02
N ARG A 68 8.80 11.47 4.29
CA ARG A 68 9.67 12.59 4.63
C ARG A 68 11.14 12.35 4.28
N VAL A 69 11.59 11.10 4.40
CA VAL A 69 13.00 10.73 4.22
C VAL A 69 13.16 9.99 2.90
N THR A 70 13.78 10.64 1.92
CA THR A 70 13.93 10.14 0.55
C THR A 70 14.46 8.72 0.48
N GLY A 71 15.55 8.39 1.18
CA GLY A 71 16.15 7.05 1.10
C GLY A 71 15.19 5.93 1.53
N VAL A 72 14.44 6.14 2.61
CA VAL A 72 13.50 5.13 3.14
C VAL A 72 12.26 5.01 2.24
N GLY A 73 11.80 6.13 1.69
CA GLY A 73 10.67 6.12 0.74
C GLY A 73 11.02 5.45 -0.59
N GLU A 74 12.22 5.72 -1.11
CA GLU A 74 12.71 5.11 -2.35
C GLU A 74 12.88 3.60 -2.19
N GLU A 75 13.45 3.14 -1.07
CA GLU A 75 13.56 1.71 -0.74
C GLU A 75 12.18 1.04 -0.68
N ALA A 76 11.21 1.66 0.00
CA ALA A 76 9.84 1.15 0.05
C ALA A 76 9.21 1.07 -1.36
N ALA A 77 9.38 2.09 -2.20
CA ALA A 77 8.88 2.06 -3.56
C ALA A 77 9.58 1.00 -4.43
N ASN A 78 10.88 0.76 -4.24
CA ASN A 78 11.62 -0.29 -4.93
C ASN A 78 11.05 -1.68 -4.60
N VAL A 79 10.76 -1.98 -3.33
CA VAL A 79 10.15 -3.26 -2.93
C VAL A 79 8.85 -3.53 -3.69
N LEU A 80 8.00 -2.50 -3.87
CA LEU A 80 6.75 -2.65 -4.62
C LEU A 80 6.98 -2.79 -6.12
N ARG A 81 7.92 -2.02 -6.68
CA ARG A 81 8.29 -2.10 -8.11
C ARG A 81 8.93 -3.44 -8.48
N GLU A 82 9.74 -4.03 -7.61
CA GLU A 82 10.29 -5.39 -7.79
C GLU A 82 9.18 -6.45 -7.85
N GLY A 83 8.04 -6.19 -7.20
CA GLY A 83 6.82 -6.97 -7.34
C GLY A 83 6.02 -6.71 -8.63
N GLY A 84 6.52 -5.88 -9.54
CA GLY A 84 5.87 -5.52 -10.81
C GLY A 84 4.76 -4.47 -10.67
N LEU A 85 4.68 -3.76 -9.54
CA LEU A 85 3.63 -2.79 -9.27
C LEU A 85 3.97 -1.39 -9.79
N SER A 86 2.95 -0.63 -10.24
CA SER A 86 3.10 0.75 -10.72
C SER A 86 3.18 1.73 -9.55
N VAL A 87 4.39 1.93 -9.03
CA VAL A 87 4.66 2.82 -7.88
C VAL A 87 5.79 3.80 -8.19
N VAL A 88 5.55 5.08 -7.92
CA VAL A 88 6.52 6.17 -7.99
C VAL A 88 6.73 6.73 -6.59
N PHE A 89 7.97 7.03 -6.23
CA PHE A 89 8.26 7.74 -4.99
C PHE A 89 8.30 9.25 -5.21
N HIS A 90 7.75 10.00 -4.27
CA HIS A 90 7.99 11.44 -4.15
C HIS A 90 8.17 11.83 -2.68
N GLN A 91 9.17 12.66 -2.39
CA GLN A 91 9.35 13.19 -1.04
C GLN A 91 8.18 14.14 -0.72
N LEU A 92 7.61 14.01 0.47
CA LEU A 92 6.57 14.91 0.97
C LEU A 92 6.63 14.99 2.49
N ASP A 93 6.73 16.22 3.00
CA ASP A 93 6.44 16.55 4.38
C ASP A 93 5.16 17.40 4.47
N ILE A 94 4.08 16.80 4.96
CA ILE A 94 2.75 17.41 5.01
C ILE A 94 2.64 18.60 5.98
N VAL A 95 3.66 18.82 6.82
CA VAL A 95 3.70 19.99 7.72
C VAL A 95 4.61 21.11 7.22
N ASP A 96 5.32 20.90 6.11
CA ASP A 96 6.15 21.93 5.47
C ASP A 96 5.44 22.46 4.20
N PRO A 97 4.96 23.72 4.22
CA PRO A 97 4.34 24.34 3.05
C PRO A 97 5.21 24.32 1.80
N SER A 98 6.52 24.46 1.94
CA SER A 98 7.46 24.45 0.81
C SER A 98 7.54 23.06 0.18
N SER A 99 7.51 22.01 1.01
CA SER A 99 7.46 20.63 0.54
C SER A 99 6.13 20.32 -0.17
N ILE A 100 5.01 20.86 0.33
CA ILE A 100 3.70 20.72 -0.33
C ILE A 100 3.69 21.45 -1.68
N GLU A 101 4.24 22.66 -1.78
CA GLU A 101 4.32 23.41 -3.04
C GLU A 101 5.23 22.72 -4.07
N ALA A 102 6.34 22.13 -3.62
CA ALA A 102 7.21 21.32 -4.47
C ALA A 102 6.57 20.00 -4.93
N PHE A 103 5.54 19.52 -4.25
CA PHE A 103 4.70 18.38 -4.65
C PHE A 103 3.59 18.86 -5.59
N SER A 104 3.96 19.30 -6.80
CA SER A 104 3.04 19.75 -7.86
C SER A 104 3.22 19.02 -9.18
#